data_AF-A0A9P3JD71-F1
#
_entry.id   AF-A0A9P3JD71-F1
#
_cell.length_a   1.000
_cell.length_b   1.000
_cell.length_c   1.000
_cell.angle_alpha   90.00
_cell.angle_beta   90.00
_cell.angle_gamma   90.00
#
_symmetry.space_group_name_H-M   'P 1'
#
loop_
_entity.id
_entity.type
_entity.pdbx_description
1 polymer ?
#
loop_
_entity_poly.entity_id
_entity_poly.type
_entity_poly.pdbx_seq_one_letter_code
_entity_poly.pdbx_strand_id
1 'polypeptide(L)'
;MASGGSAVPNVDESSLGAPEGVAHECDAERARLPGAGAGRDNPQQVAGAQQKLCAERGDRGSRGRAGSRRVAVAQMTAVGDVEKNYATCKLLVEQAAAAGAALLCLPECFSIIGARDGEAAAVAEPLDGPIMKKYCQLAREFSIWLSLGGFQEAGGPEAGRRFFNTHVLVDDAGKIQAAYRKIHLFDVDVPGGPVLKESNSTLPGSAVVSAVSPVGKLGLTVCYDLRFPELYQRLRFDHDCDVLLIPAAFTQKTGEAHWEILLRARAIECQCYVIAAAQAGRHNERRDSYGHALVVDPWGKVAARCSGIATVDIDMDLIASTRQRMPVGQHRRLTTYGAFPTG
;
A
#
# COMPACT_ATOMS: atom_id res chain seq x y z
N MET A 1 -26.30 -55.88 3.35
CA MET A 1 -26.14 -56.52 4.67
C MET A 1 -24.67 -56.85 4.86
N ALA A 2 -24.01 -56.17 5.81
CA ALA A 2 -22.84 -56.60 6.58
C ALA A 2 -22.28 -55.33 7.24
N SER A 3 -22.59 -55.22 8.53
CA SER A 3 -22.25 -54.16 9.46
C SER A 3 -20.94 -54.47 10.19
N GLY A 4 -20.16 -53.43 10.49
CA GLY A 4 -19.05 -53.42 11.46
C GLY A 4 -18.23 -52.16 11.24
N GLY A 5 -18.33 -51.08 12.03
CA GLY A 5 -18.64 -50.96 13.45
C GLY A 5 -17.34 -50.82 14.24
N SER A 6 -16.55 -49.78 13.99
CA SER A 6 -15.37 -49.42 14.80
C SER A 6 -15.68 -48.13 15.55
N ALA A 7 -15.90 -48.26 16.85
CA ALA A 7 -16.09 -47.16 17.79
C ALA A 7 -14.74 -46.50 18.09
N VAL A 8 -14.69 -45.17 17.98
CA VAL A 8 -13.56 -44.34 18.45
C VAL A 8 -13.94 -43.83 19.83
N PRO A 9 -13.08 -43.95 20.86
CA PRO A 9 -13.41 -43.47 22.20
C PRO A 9 -13.33 -41.94 22.28
N ASN A 10 -14.33 -41.34 22.93
CA ASN A 10 -14.33 -39.95 23.38
C ASN A 10 -13.15 -39.71 24.33
N VAL A 11 -12.36 -38.68 24.06
CA VAL A 11 -11.42 -38.09 25.02
C VAL A 11 -12.04 -36.85 25.65
N ASP A 12 -12.04 -36.87 26.97
CA ASP A 12 -12.62 -35.92 27.91
C ASP A 12 -11.67 -34.72 28.11
N GLU A 13 -12.10 -33.51 27.75
CA GLU A 13 -11.34 -32.24 27.87
C GLU A 13 -11.34 -31.67 29.30
N SER A 14 -11.05 -32.50 30.31
CA SER A 14 -11.06 -32.06 31.70
C SER A 14 -9.87 -32.56 32.53
N SER A 15 -8.64 -32.52 32.01
CA SER A 15 -7.44 -32.71 32.85
C SER A 15 -6.10 -32.36 32.18
N LEU A 16 -5.78 -31.08 32.01
CA LEU A 16 -4.37 -30.63 32.01
C LEU A 16 -4.28 -29.25 32.69
N GLY A 17 -3.83 -29.26 33.94
CA GLY A 17 -3.56 -28.07 34.74
C GLY A 17 -2.15 -27.50 34.50
N ALA A 18 -2.12 -26.16 34.48
CA ALA A 18 -1.09 -25.16 34.83
C ALA A 18 0.37 -25.31 34.31
N PRO A 19 1.04 -24.18 34.01
CA PRO A 19 1.72 -23.51 35.13
C PRO A 19 1.50 -21.99 35.20
N GLU A 20 1.52 -21.53 36.45
CA GLU A 20 1.57 -20.14 36.88
C GLU A 20 2.88 -19.45 36.45
N GLY A 21 2.79 -18.12 36.27
CA GLY A 21 3.87 -17.21 36.62
C GLY A 21 4.86 -16.82 35.54
N VAL A 22 4.56 -15.74 34.81
CA VAL A 22 5.53 -14.65 34.56
C VAL A 22 4.78 -13.33 34.55
N ALA A 23 4.93 -12.57 35.64
CA ALA A 23 4.53 -11.17 35.70
C ALA A 23 5.48 -10.34 34.85
N HIS A 24 4.97 -9.58 33.89
CA HIS A 24 5.73 -8.51 33.26
C HIS A 24 5.63 -7.27 34.16
N GLU A 25 6.72 -6.99 34.89
CA GLU A 25 6.95 -5.73 35.56
C GLU A 25 6.96 -4.59 34.53
N CYS A 26 5.97 -3.70 34.67
CA CYS A 26 5.92 -2.40 34.03
C CYS A 26 6.69 -1.43 34.94
N ASP A 27 7.98 -1.23 34.68
CA ASP A 27 8.76 -0.21 35.37
C ASP A 27 8.31 1.18 34.90
N ALA A 28 7.47 1.80 35.73
CA ALA A 28 7.09 3.19 35.66
C ALA A 28 8.16 4.03 36.38
N GLU A 29 9.14 4.54 35.64
CA GLU A 29 10.10 5.50 36.19
C GLU A 29 9.46 6.88 36.33
N ARG A 30 8.87 7.12 37.51
CA ARG A 30 8.43 8.42 38.01
C ARG A 30 9.63 9.26 38.40
N ALA A 31 10.02 10.21 37.55
CA ALA A 31 10.89 11.31 37.97
C ALA A 31 10.14 12.22 38.96
N ARG A 32 10.67 12.31 40.19
CA ARG A 32 10.25 13.24 41.24
C ARG A 32 10.76 14.65 40.90
N LEU A 33 9.89 15.66 40.94
CA LEU A 33 10.29 17.06 41.12
C LEU A 33 9.67 17.57 42.43
N PRO A 34 10.42 18.33 43.25
CA PRO A 34 9.95 18.81 44.55
C PRO A 34 9.00 20.00 44.39
N GLY A 35 7.98 20.04 45.25
CA GLY A 35 6.99 21.10 45.28
C GLY A 35 7.46 22.37 46.00
N ALA A 36 6.83 23.49 45.64
CA ALA A 36 6.19 24.46 46.54
C ALA A 36 5.77 25.70 45.74
N GLY A 37 4.55 26.18 45.95
CA GLY A 37 4.13 27.51 45.50
C GLY A 37 2.65 27.61 45.17
N ALA A 38 1.83 27.96 46.16
CA ALA A 38 0.45 28.35 45.96
C ALA A 38 0.38 29.67 45.16
N GLY A 39 -0.39 29.67 44.07
CA GLY A 39 -0.71 30.85 43.28
C GLY A 39 -1.92 30.54 42.41
N ARG A 40 -2.99 31.30 42.59
CA ARG A 40 -4.21 31.22 41.78
C ARG A 40 -3.88 31.74 40.40
N ASP A 41 -4.08 30.94 39.34
CA ASP A 41 -4.07 31.48 37.97
C ASP A 41 -4.97 30.71 36.99
N ASN A 42 -5.41 31.48 36.01
CA ASN A 42 -6.61 31.43 35.19
C ASN A 42 -6.59 30.31 34.08
N PRO A 43 -7.70 29.61 33.76
CA PRO A 43 -7.69 28.47 32.80
C PRO A 43 -7.45 28.82 31.32
N GLN A 44 -7.06 30.04 30.96
CA GLN A 44 -6.92 30.48 29.57
C GLN A 44 -5.46 30.66 29.08
N GLN A 45 -4.44 30.29 29.86
CA GLN A 45 -3.03 30.45 29.46
C GLN A 45 -2.24 29.15 29.21
N VAL A 46 -2.84 27.97 29.38
CA VAL A 46 -2.13 26.69 29.17
C VAL A 46 -2.17 26.22 27.71
N ALA A 47 -2.99 26.83 26.84
CA ALA A 47 -3.07 26.47 25.41
C ALA A 47 -1.98 27.12 24.53
N GLY A 48 -1.33 28.20 24.99
CA GLY A 48 -0.34 28.96 24.20
C GLY A 48 1.11 28.49 24.34
N ALA A 49 1.43 27.69 25.36
CA ALA A 49 2.81 27.27 25.64
C ALA A 49 3.22 25.98 24.91
N GLN A 50 2.26 25.10 24.56
CA GLN A 50 2.54 23.88 23.79
C GLN A 50 2.75 24.15 22.29
N GLN A 51 2.22 25.27 21.77
CA GLN A 51 2.42 25.70 20.37
C GLN A 51 3.73 26.45 20.13
N LYS A 52 4.43 26.94 21.16
CA LYS A 52 5.72 27.64 21.01
C LYS A 52 6.95 26.74 21.17
N LEU A 53 6.84 25.57 21.81
CA LEU A 53 7.96 24.62 21.94
C LEU A 53 8.14 23.68 20.73
N CYS A 54 7.17 23.62 19.81
CA CYS A 54 7.32 22.92 18.52
C CYS A 54 7.89 23.83 17.41
N ALA A 55 7.95 25.15 17.63
CA ALA A 55 8.37 26.12 16.62
C ALA A 55 9.89 26.43 16.62
N GLU A 56 10.65 26.00 17.62
CA GLU A 56 12.07 26.37 17.78
C GLU A 56 13.05 25.18 17.65
N ARG A 57 12.60 24.05 17.10
CA ARG A 57 13.47 22.94 16.64
C ARG A 57 13.32 22.63 15.15
N GLY A 58 12.87 23.61 14.38
CA GLY A 58 12.60 23.49 12.94
C GLY A 58 13.53 24.32 12.07
N ASP A 59 14.83 24.41 12.36
CA ASP A 59 15.76 24.99 11.40
C ASP A 59 17.21 24.51 11.59
N ARG A 60 17.43 23.22 11.32
CA ARG A 60 18.77 22.71 10.96
C ARG A 60 18.67 21.77 9.77
N GLY A 61 18.61 22.36 8.58
CA GLY A 61 19.31 21.83 7.40
C GLY A 61 18.63 20.70 6.63
N SER A 62 17.43 20.94 6.10
CA SER A 62 16.92 20.20 4.93
C SER A 62 17.41 20.87 3.64
N ARG A 63 18.73 20.88 3.41
CA ARG A 63 19.23 21.03 2.04
C ARG A 63 19.03 19.67 1.40
N GLY A 64 18.01 19.55 0.54
CA GLY A 64 17.77 18.34 -0.23
C GLY A 64 19.08 17.85 -0.85
N ARG A 65 19.46 16.61 -0.55
CA ARG A 65 20.64 15.97 -1.13
C ARG A 65 20.42 15.93 -2.64
N ALA A 66 21.37 16.45 -3.42
CA ALA A 66 21.28 16.45 -4.87
C ALA A 66 21.02 15.02 -5.37
N GLY A 67 19.84 14.76 -5.96
CA GLY A 67 19.40 13.43 -6.39
C GLY A 67 18.20 12.85 -5.63
N SER A 68 17.78 13.44 -4.51
CA SER A 68 16.59 13.00 -3.77
C SER A 68 15.31 13.67 -4.26
N ARG A 69 14.22 12.90 -4.39
CA ARG A 69 12.92 13.38 -4.88
C ARG A 69 11.79 12.99 -3.95
N ARG A 70 10.94 13.95 -3.62
CA ARG A 70 9.82 13.74 -2.71
C ARG A 70 8.68 12.98 -3.38
N VAL A 71 8.16 11.98 -2.68
CA VAL A 71 6.93 11.26 -3.03
C VAL A 71 5.92 11.41 -1.92
N ALA A 72 4.65 11.18 -2.24
CA ALA A 72 3.56 11.08 -1.29
C ALA A 72 2.87 9.71 -1.40
N VAL A 73 2.52 9.14 -0.25
CA VAL A 73 1.70 7.93 -0.14
C VAL A 73 0.39 8.28 0.54
N ALA A 74 -0.72 7.85 -0.05
CA ALA A 74 -2.05 8.10 0.48
C ALA A 74 -2.69 6.85 1.11
N GLN A 75 -3.53 7.14 2.10
CA GLN A 75 -4.53 6.25 2.65
C GLN A 75 -5.90 6.92 2.58
N MET A 76 -6.90 6.20 2.05
CA MET A 76 -8.27 6.69 1.98
C MET A 76 -9.28 5.58 2.24
N THR A 77 -10.56 5.93 2.26
CA THR A 77 -11.69 4.99 2.35
C THR A 77 -12.61 5.25 1.17
N ALA A 78 -12.41 4.54 0.07
CA ALA A 78 -13.30 4.64 -1.08
C ALA A 78 -14.68 4.03 -0.75
N VAL A 79 -15.73 4.63 -1.28
CA VAL A 79 -17.12 4.18 -1.10
C VAL A 79 -17.79 3.90 -2.45
N GLY A 80 -19.06 3.50 -2.45
CA GLY A 80 -19.85 3.24 -3.66
C GLY A 80 -20.29 4.49 -4.43
N ASP A 81 -19.45 5.53 -4.48
CA ASP A 81 -19.77 6.85 -5.06
C ASP A 81 -18.50 7.45 -5.69
N VAL A 82 -18.45 7.44 -7.02
CA VAL A 82 -17.28 7.89 -7.81
C VAL A 82 -16.95 9.35 -7.55
N GLU A 83 -17.95 10.22 -7.43
CA GLU A 83 -17.72 11.66 -7.26
C GLU A 83 -17.21 12.00 -5.86
N LYS A 84 -17.71 11.32 -4.82
CA LYS A 84 -17.16 11.46 -3.45
C LYS A 84 -15.72 10.98 -3.36
N ASN A 85 -15.43 9.85 -4.01
CA ASN A 85 -14.07 9.32 -4.05
C ASN A 85 -13.13 10.25 -4.82
N TYR A 86 -13.60 10.79 -5.97
CA TYR A 86 -12.85 11.79 -6.73
C TYR A 86 -12.56 13.05 -5.92
N ALA A 87 -13.56 13.58 -5.19
CA ALA A 87 -13.35 14.74 -4.31
C ALA A 87 -12.29 14.46 -3.23
N THR A 88 -12.28 13.25 -2.66
CA THR A 88 -11.25 12.82 -1.70
C THR A 88 -9.87 12.72 -2.35
N CYS A 89 -9.78 12.11 -3.54
CA CYS A 89 -8.53 12.01 -4.28
C CYS A 89 -7.99 13.39 -4.67
N LYS A 90 -8.87 14.32 -5.06
CA LYS A 90 -8.50 15.70 -5.37
C LYS A 90 -7.84 16.39 -4.17
N LEU A 91 -8.44 16.28 -2.98
CA LEU A 91 -7.85 16.83 -1.75
C LEU A 91 -6.47 16.22 -1.44
N LEU A 92 -6.30 14.92 -1.67
CA LEU A 92 -5.01 14.25 -1.49
C LEU A 92 -3.96 14.74 -2.50
N VAL A 93 -4.36 14.99 -3.76
CA VAL A 93 -3.49 15.60 -4.78
C VAL A 93 -3.08 17.01 -4.39
N GLU A 94 -4.02 17.84 -3.96
CA GLU A 94 -3.75 19.20 -3.47
C GLU A 94 -2.74 19.19 -2.32
N GLN A 95 -2.93 18.30 -1.34
CA GLN A 95 -2.00 18.14 -0.22
C GLN A 95 -0.61 17.65 -0.65
N ALA A 96 -0.54 16.69 -1.57
CA ALA A 96 0.72 16.18 -2.10
C ALA A 96 1.50 17.25 -2.86
N ALA A 97 0.82 17.99 -3.73
CA ALA A 97 1.39 19.09 -4.50
C ALA A 97 1.88 20.22 -3.58
N ALA A 98 1.08 20.61 -2.58
CA ALA A 98 1.46 21.59 -1.57
C ALA A 98 2.69 21.16 -0.75
N ALA A 99 2.89 19.85 -0.54
CA ALA A 99 4.06 19.29 0.13
C ALA A 99 5.30 19.15 -0.78
N GLY A 100 5.17 19.49 -2.07
CA GLY A 100 6.24 19.40 -3.07
C GLY A 100 6.55 17.98 -3.54
N ALA A 101 5.59 17.04 -3.43
CA ALA A 101 5.77 15.69 -3.97
C ALA A 101 5.77 15.71 -5.51
N ALA A 102 6.70 14.98 -6.11
CA ALA A 102 6.76 14.76 -7.55
C ALA A 102 5.82 13.63 -8.01
N LEU A 103 5.46 12.71 -7.11
CA LEU A 103 4.58 11.56 -7.34
C LEU A 103 3.66 11.37 -6.12
N LEU A 104 2.36 11.24 -6.36
CA LEU A 104 1.39 10.76 -5.38
C LEU A 104 0.94 9.33 -5.72
N CYS A 105 1.00 8.44 -4.74
CA CYS A 105 0.47 7.08 -4.85
C CYS A 105 -0.90 6.99 -4.17
N LEU A 106 -1.93 6.72 -4.97
CA LEU A 106 -3.30 6.43 -4.53
C LEU A 106 -3.52 4.91 -4.46
N PRO A 107 -4.40 4.43 -3.56
CA PRO A 107 -4.58 3.00 -3.34
C PRO A 107 -5.35 2.29 -4.44
N GLU A 108 -5.42 0.96 -4.34
CA GLU A 108 -6.29 0.11 -5.15
C GLU A 108 -7.76 0.55 -4.97
N CYS A 109 -8.57 0.43 -6.03
CA CYS A 109 -9.98 0.82 -6.00
C CYS A 109 -10.24 2.28 -5.58
N PHE A 110 -9.29 3.20 -5.80
CA PHE A 110 -9.43 4.61 -5.43
C PHE A 110 -10.70 5.26 -6.02
N SER A 111 -11.12 4.84 -7.21
CA SER A 111 -12.30 5.37 -7.91
C SER A 111 -13.62 4.87 -7.33
N ILE A 112 -13.72 3.60 -6.92
CA ILE A 112 -14.94 3.03 -6.36
C ILE A 112 -14.68 1.74 -5.57
N ILE A 113 -15.39 1.61 -4.44
CA ILE A 113 -15.64 0.32 -3.79
C ILE A 113 -17.15 0.15 -3.70
N GLY A 114 -17.71 -0.67 -4.59
CA GLY A 114 -19.15 -0.93 -4.65
C GLY A 114 -19.69 -1.49 -3.34
N ALA A 115 -20.87 -1.03 -2.93
CA ALA A 115 -21.66 -1.60 -1.84
C ALA A 115 -22.44 -2.84 -2.28
N ARG A 116 -22.73 -2.94 -3.58
CA ARG A 116 -23.47 -4.06 -4.21
C ARG A 116 -22.73 -4.65 -5.40
N ASP A 117 -23.07 -5.90 -5.70
CA ASP A 117 -22.42 -6.65 -6.77
C ASP A 117 -22.60 -5.97 -8.13
N GLY A 118 -21.46 -5.69 -8.76
CA GLY A 118 -21.37 -5.10 -10.08
C GLY A 118 -21.63 -3.60 -10.16
N GLU A 119 -21.72 -2.88 -9.04
CA GLU A 119 -21.61 -1.41 -9.05
C GLU A 119 -20.25 -0.96 -9.62
N ALA A 120 -19.16 -1.65 -9.25
CA ALA A 120 -17.83 -1.40 -9.82
C ALA A 120 -17.77 -1.67 -11.33
N ALA A 121 -18.45 -2.72 -11.81
CA ALA A 121 -18.53 -3.04 -13.23
C ALA A 121 -19.35 -2.01 -14.01
N ALA A 122 -20.39 -1.42 -13.40
CA ALA A 122 -21.25 -0.43 -14.03
C ALA A 122 -20.54 0.90 -14.31
N VAL A 123 -19.46 1.20 -13.60
CA VAL A 123 -18.64 2.40 -13.81
C VAL A 123 -17.32 2.11 -14.51
N ALA A 124 -17.10 0.86 -14.94
CA ALA A 124 -15.89 0.48 -15.66
C ALA A 124 -15.87 1.16 -17.03
N GLU A 125 -14.74 1.75 -17.40
CA GLU A 125 -14.58 2.50 -18.63
C GLU A 125 -13.19 2.28 -19.25
N PRO A 126 -12.99 2.54 -20.55
CA PRO A 126 -11.65 2.54 -21.13
C PRO A 126 -10.77 3.64 -20.51
N LEU A 127 -9.46 3.55 -20.68
CA LEU A 127 -8.50 4.51 -20.10
C LEU A 127 -8.58 5.93 -20.70
N ASP A 128 -9.31 6.11 -21.80
CA ASP A 128 -9.66 7.42 -22.37
C ASP A 128 -11.08 7.87 -22.00
N GLY A 129 -11.72 7.17 -21.06
CA GLY A 129 -13.03 7.47 -20.51
C GLY A 129 -13.06 8.73 -19.63
N PRO A 130 -14.27 9.20 -19.29
CA PRO A 130 -14.46 10.44 -18.55
C PRO A 130 -13.86 10.43 -17.14
N ILE A 131 -13.91 9.32 -16.40
CA ILE A 131 -13.31 9.22 -15.05
C ILE A 131 -11.79 9.35 -15.16
N MET A 132 -11.14 8.57 -16.03
CA MET A 132 -9.68 8.63 -16.19
C MET A 132 -9.22 10.01 -16.68
N LYS A 133 -9.96 10.63 -17.61
CA LYS A 133 -9.70 12.01 -18.07
C LYS A 133 -9.70 13.04 -16.93
N LYS A 134 -10.57 12.89 -15.92
CA LYS A 134 -10.54 13.77 -14.73
C LYS A 134 -9.22 13.65 -13.98
N TYR A 135 -8.69 12.44 -13.78
CA TYR A 135 -7.40 12.24 -13.12
C TYR A 135 -6.21 12.72 -13.95
N CYS A 136 -6.25 12.53 -15.28
CA CYS A 136 -5.26 13.10 -16.19
C CYS A 136 -5.24 14.64 -16.13
N GLN A 137 -6.41 15.27 -16.11
CA GLN A 137 -6.52 16.71 -15.92
C GLN A 137 -5.97 17.14 -14.57
N LEU A 138 -6.27 16.39 -13.51
CA LEU A 138 -5.82 16.69 -12.15
C LEU A 138 -4.29 16.61 -12.02
N ALA A 139 -3.66 15.59 -12.61
CA ALA A 139 -2.20 15.46 -12.66
C ALA A 139 -1.55 16.69 -13.33
N ARG A 140 -2.13 17.15 -14.45
CA ARG A 140 -1.69 18.33 -15.18
C ARG A 140 -1.91 19.64 -14.40
N GLU A 141 -3.07 19.80 -13.79
CA GLU A 141 -3.44 21.00 -13.02
C GLU A 141 -2.46 21.24 -11.87
N PHE A 142 -2.09 20.16 -11.17
CA PHE A 142 -1.18 20.23 -10.02
C PHE A 142 0.29 19.94 -10.37
N SER A 143 0.61 19.71 -11.65
CA SER A 143 1.96 19.40 -12.13
C SER A 143 2.64 18.29 -11.32
N ILE A 144 1.93 17.18 -11.11
CA ILE A 144 2.35 16.06 -10.28
C ILE A 144 2.05 14.72 -10.96
N TRP A 145 2.93 13.74 -10.81
CA TRP A 145 2.66 12.38 -11.27
C TRP A 145 1.67 11.69 -10.35
N LEU A 146 0.78 10.86 -10.92
CA LEU A 146 -0.19 10.06 -10.17
C LEU A 146 0.01 8.57 -10.44
N SER A 147 0.18 7.81 -9.37
CA SER A 147 0.07 6.35 -9.34
C SER A 147 -1.36 5.99 -8.92
N LEU A 148 -2.21 5.72 -9.90
CA LEU A 148 -3.64 5.40 -9.73
C LEU A 148 -3.81 3.90 -9.52
N GLY A 149 -3.87 3.47 -8.27
CA GLY A 149 -3.49 2.11 -7.86
C GLY A 149 -4.42 0.95 -8.21
N GLY A 150 -5.54 1.16 -8.90
CA GLY A 150 -6.48 0.09 -9.24
C GLY A 150 -7.80 0.61 -9.80
N PHE A 151 -7.75 1.08 -11.04
CA PHE A 151 -8.88 1.59 -11.81
C PHE A 151 -9.72 0.44 -12.41
N GLN A 152 -11.03 0.64 -12.52
CA GLN A 152 -11.94 -0.32 -13.16
C GLN A 152 -11.90 -0.12 -14.69
N GLU A 153 -10.91 -0.71 -15.36
CA GLU A 153 -10.76 -0.61 -16.82
C GLU A 153 -11.72 -1.58 -17.52
N ALA A 154 -12.50 -1.12 -18.49
CA ALA A 154 -13.44 -1.97 -19.22
C ALA A 154 -12.73 -3.16 -19.92
N GLY A 155 -13.28 -4.36 -19.76
CA GLY A 155 -12.73 -5.60 -20.33
C GLY A 155 -12.96 -5.80 -21.84
N GLY A 156 -13.67 -4.87 -22.49
CA GLY A 156 -14.13 -4.98 -23.88
C GLY A 156 -15.46 -5.73 -24.03
N PRO A 157 -16.02 -5.77 -25.27
CA PRO A 157 -17.37 -6.31 -25.51
C PRO A 157 -17.57 -7.77 -25.09
N GLU A 158 -16.54 -8.59 -25.22
CA GLU A 158 -16.60 -10.04 -24.94
C GLU A 158 -16.47 -10.37 -23.44
N ALA A 159 -16.06 -9.40 -22.62
CA ALA A 159 -15.85 -9.60 -21.18
C ALA A 159 -17.14 -9.65 -20.35
N GLY A 160 -18.28 -9.32 -20.96
CA GLY A 160 -19.56 -9.19 -20.26
C GLY A 160 -19.49 -8.11 -19.18
N ARG A 161 -19.73 -8.49 -17.92
CA ARG A 161 -19.64 -7.58 -16.77
C ARG A 161 -18.24 -7.53 -16.11
N ARG A 162 -17.24 -8.22 -16.66
CA ARG A 162 -15.90 -8.25 -16.08
C ARG A 162 -15.05 -7.08 -16.57
N PHE A 163 -14.20 -6.57 -15.69
CA PHE A 163 -13.30 -5.44 -15.93
C PHE A 163 -11.88 -5.80 -15.47
N PHE A 164 -10.87 -5.02 -15.82
CA PHE A 164 -9.53 -5.17 -15.25
C PHE A 164 -9.35 -4.27 -14.02
N ASN A 165 -8.58 -4.75 -13.05
CA ASN A 165 -8.07 -3.92 -11.96
C ASN A 165 -6.72 -3.33 -12.40
N THR A 166 -6.75 -2.10 -12.91
CA THR A 166 -5.63 -1.51 -13.65
C THR A 166 -4.95 -0.42 -12.86
N HIS A 167 -3.69 -0.64 -12.51
CA HIS A 167 -2.80 0.38 -11.96
C HIS A 167 -2.27 1.26 -13.08
N VAL A 168 -2.69 2.53 -13.09
CA VAL A 168 -2.33 3.49 -14.15
C VAL A 168 -1.34 4.51 -13.62
N LEU A 169 -0.28 4.76 -14.38
CA LEU A 169 0.68 5.82 -14.09
C LEU A 169 0.45 6.99 -15.03
N VAL A 170 0.22 8.17 -14.46
CA VAL A 170 -0.03 9.42 -15.20
C VAL A 170 1.08 10.42 -14.85
N ASP A 171 1.66 11.07 -15.86
CA ASP A 171 2.67 12.11 -15.66
C ASP A 171 2.07 13.48 -15.29
N ASP A 172 2.96 14.42 -14.96
CA ASP A 172 2.66 15.82 -14.65
C ASP A 172 2.15 16.63 -15.85
N ALA A 173 2.16 16.08 -17.06
CA ALA A 173 1.50 16.65 -18.24
C ALA A 173 0.09 16.07 -18.47
N GLY A 174 -0.36 15.13 -17.63
CA GLY A 174 -1.64 14.45 -17.75
C GLY A 174 -1.65 13.33 -18.79
N LYS A 175 -0.50 12.76 -19.15
CA LYS A 175 -0.38 11.63 -20.08
C LYS A 175 -0.19 10.33 -19.33
N ILE A 176 -0.86 9.28 -19.79
CA ILE A 176 -0.67 7.92 -19.29
C ILE A 176 0.70 7.41 -19.77
N GLN A 177 1.56 7.06 -18.84
CA GLN A 177 2.91 6.55 -19.09
C GLN A 177 2.97 5.02 -19.06
N ALA A 178 2.12 4.40 -18.24
CA ALA A 178 2.00 2.95 -18.14
C ALA A 178 0.65 2.53 -17.57
N ALA A 179 0.23 1.31 -17.89
CA ALA A 179 -0.93 0.67 -17.32
C ALA A 179 -0.58 -0.80 -17.01
N TYR A 180 -0.74 -1.20 -15.76
CA TYR A 180 -0.55 -2.56 -15.28
C TYR A 180 -1.89 -3.14 -14.89
N ARG A 181 -2.31 -4.23 -15.54
CA ARG A 181 -3.50 -4.99 -15.15
C ARG A 181 -3.09 -6.04 -14.13
N LYS A 182 -3.75 -6.07 -12.97
CA LYS A 182 -3.48 -7.01 -11.87
C LYS A 182 -3.42 -8.45 -12.39
N ILE A 183 -2.27 -9.10 -12.21
CA ILE A 183 -2.04 -10.47 -12.69
C ILE A 183 -2.70 -11.48 -11.75
N HIS A 184 -2.47 -11.34 -10.44
CA HIS A 184 -2.95 -12.31 -9.45
C HIS A 184 -4.26 -11.83 -8.83
N LEU A 185 -5.36 -12.51 -9.18
CA LEU A 185 -6.69 -12.23 -8.61
C LEU A 185 -6.85 -12.96 -7.27
N PHE A 186 -7.50 -12.30 -6.32
CA PHE A 186 -7.76 -12.85 -4.99
C PHE A 186 -8.99 -13.76 -4.98
N ASP A 187 -8.73 -15.05 -5.20
CA ASP A 187 -9.73 -16.11 -5.06
C ASP A 187 -9.40 -16.95 -3.82
N VAL A 188 -10.27 -16.88 -2.81
CA VAL A 188 -10.20 -17.66 -1.59
C VAL A 188 -11.50 -18.43 -1.40
N ASP A 189 -11.36 -19.73 -1.23
CA ASP A 189 -12.44 -20.67 -0.97
C ASP A 189 -12.03 -21.50 0.26
N VAL A 190 -12.34 -21.00 1.46
CA VAL A 190 -12.05 -21.71 2.71
C VAL A 190 -13.23 -22.62 3.03
N PRO A 191 -13.04 -23.96 3.14
CA PRO A 191 -14.12 -24.86 3.55
C PRO A 191 -14.72 -24.44 4.89
N GLY A 192 -16.02 -24.13 4.91
CA GLY A 192 -16.72 -23.62 6.11
C GLY A 192 -16.39 -22.17 6.49
N GLY A 193 -15.63 -21.44 5.66
CA GLY A 193 -15.21 -20.07 5.88
C GLY A 193 -15.68 -19.10 4.77
N PRO A 194 -15.09 -17.90 4.70
CA PRO A 194 -15.42 -16.92 3.67
C PRO A 194 -15.03 -17.41 2.27
N VAL A 195 -15.95 -17.22 1.32
CA VAL A 195 -15.69 -17.38 -0.11
C VAL A 195 -15.62 -15.99 -0.73
N LEU A 196 -14.47 -15.65 -1.31
CA LEU A 196 -14.27 -14.41 -2.05
C LEU A 196 -13.58 -14.74 -3.37
N LYS A 197 -14.24 -14.47 -4.49
CA LYS A 197 -13.72 -14.76 -5.84
C LYS A 197 -13.66 -13.47 -6.65
N GLU A 198 -12.53 -12.77 -6.62
CA GLU A 198 -12.28 -11.57 -7.44
C GLU A 198 -12.44 -11.89 -8.93
N SER A 199 -12.11 -13.11 -9.36
CA SER A 199 -12.24 -13.58 -10.75
C SER A 199 -13.66 -13.58 -11.31
N ASN A 200 -14.70 -13.54 -10.46
CA ASN A 200 -16.08 -13.42 -10.91
C ASN A 200 -16.38 -12.08 -11.58
N SER A 201 -15.67 -11.01 -11.16
CA SER A 201 -15.88 -9.65 -11.63
C SER A 201 -14.68 -9.06 -12.35
N THR A 202 -13.51 -9.67 -12.21
CA THR A 202 -12.25 -9.09 -12.67
C THR A 202 -11.51 -10.03 -13.60
N LEU A 203 -10.94 -9.48 -14.67
CA LEU A 203 -10.06 -10.18 -15.61
C LEU A 203 -8.60 -10.06 -15.14
N PRO A 204 -7.79 -11.13 -15.25
CA PRO A 204 -6.37 -11.07 -14.94
C PRO A 204 -5.60 -10.36 -16.05
N GLY A 205 -4.56 -9.63 -15.67
CA GLY A 205 -3.51 -9.18 -16.57
C GLY A 205 -2.50 -10.29 -16.89
N SER A 206 -1.57 -9.99 -17.80
CA SER A 206 -0.58 -10.96 -18.28
C SER A 206 0.83 -10.39 -18.44
N ALA A 207 1.08 -9.15 -18.05
CA ALA A 207 2.32 -8.44 -18.34
C ALA A 207 2.97 -7.85 -17.09
N VAL A 208 4.28 -8.04 -16.97
CA VAL A 208 5.12 -7.30 -16.01
C VAL A 208 5.34 -5.90 -16.57
N VAL A 209 5.07 -4.86 -15.76
CA VAL A 209 5.10 -3.47 -16.23
C VAL A 209 5.99 -2.62 -15.34
N SER A 210 6.86 -1.85 -16.00
CA SER A 210 7.74 -0.86 -15.37
C SER A 210 7.75 0.43 -16.18
N ALA A 211 7.95 1.58 -15.54
CA ALA A 211 8.03 2.88 -16.21
C ALA A 211 9.11 3.77 -15.60
N VAL A 212 9.77 4.57 -16.43
CA VAL A 212 10.71 5.60 -15.96
C VAL A 212 9.91 6.79 -15.42
N SER A 213 10.34 7.34 -14.30
CA SER A 213 9.69 8.50 -13.66
C SER A 213 10.73 9.46 -13.06
N PRO A 214 10.31 10.64 -12.60
CA PRO A 214 11.18 11.57 -11.88
C PRO A 214 11.80 10.99 -10.60
N VAL A 215 11.24 9.91 -10.04
CA VAL A 215 11.68 9.32 -8.76
C VAL A 215 12.37 7.95 -8.93
N GLY A 216 12.84 7.66 -10.15
CA GLY A 216 13.49 6.40 -10.52
C GLY A 216 12.61 5.51 -11.39
N LYS A 217 13.07 4.29 -11.66
CA LYS A 217 12.28 3.32 -12.44
C LYS A 217 11.27 2.62 -11.52
N LEU A 218 10.00 2.77 -11.86
CA LEU A 218 8.86 2.27 -11.08
C LEU A 218 8.47 0.89 -11.57
N GLY A 219 8.28 -0.06 -10.64
CA GLY A 219 7.61 -1.34 -10.89
C GLY A 219 6.18 -1.29 -10.40
N LEU A 220 5.23 -1.66 -11.25
CA LEU A 220 3.80 -1.56 -10.95
C LEU A 220 3.24 -2.93 -10.56
N THR A 221 2.54 -2.99 -9.43
CA THR A 221 1.79 -4.17 -8.96
C THR A 221 0.47 -3.73 -8.35
N VAL A 222 -0.40 -4.67 -7.94
CA VAL A 222 -1.61 -4.39 -7.17
C VAL A 222 -1.84 -5.47 -6.11
N CYS A 223 -1.91 -5.04 -4.85
CA CYS A 223 -2.48 -5.79 -3.73
C CYS A 223 -2.03 -7.26 -3.62
N TYR A 224 -2.83 -8.21 -4.11
CA TYR A 224 -2.61 -9.65 -3.96
C TYR A 224 -1.31 -10.12 -4.64
N ASP A 225 -0.85 -9.37 -5.65
CA ASP A 225 0.49 -9.53 -6.25
C ASP A 225 1.60 -9.58 -5.20
N LEU A 226 1.44 -8.88 -4.06
CA LEU A 226 2.38 -8.83 -2.94
C LEU A 226 2.80 -10.23 -2.45
N ARG A 227 1.94 -11.24 -2.61
CA ARG A 227 2.22 -12.61 -2.18
C ARG A 227 3.16 -13.39 -3.10
N PHE A 228 3.41 -12.91 -4.31
CA PHE A 228 4.14 -13.60 -5.36
C PHE A 228 5.53 -12.97 -5.55
N PRO A 229 6.58 -13.43 -4.83
CA PRO A 229 7.91 -12.84 -4.90
C PRO A 229 8.49 -12.81 -6.33
N GLU A 230 8.12 -13.76 -7.18
CA GLU A 230 8.60 -13.91 -8.54
C GLU A 230 8.35 -12.65 -9.38
N LEU A 231 7.19 -12.01 -9.21
CA LEU A 231 6.86 -10.76 -9.90
C LEU A 231 7.82 -9.64 -9.51
N TYR A 232 8.11 -9.49 -8.21
CA TYR A 232 9.03 -8.46 -7.71
C TYR A 232 10.48 -8.74 -8.09
N GLN A 233 10.87 -10.02 -8.10
CA GLN A 233 12.18 -10.44 -8.61
C GLN A 233 12.35 -10.03 -10.08
N ARG A 234 11.33 -10.23 -10.93
CA ARG A 234 11.38 -9.78 -12.33
C ARG A 234 11.43 -8.26 -12.45
N LEU A 235 10.58 -7.55 -11.70
CA LEU A 235 10.59 -6.07 -11.68
C LEU A 235 11.97 -5.53 -11.30
N ARG A 236 12.62 -6.12 -10.29
CA ARG A 236 13.95 -5.69 -9.88
C ARG A 236 15.04 -6.06 -10.86
N PHE A 237 15.13 -7.33 -11.27
CA PHE A 237 16.34 -7.85 -11.91
C PHE A 237 16.25 -7.91 -13.43
N ASP A 238 15.05 -7.98 -14.00
CA ASP A 238 14.84 -8.00 -15.45
C ASP A 238 14.47 -6.59 -15.95
N HIS A 239 13.80 -5.80 -15.10
CA HIS A 239 13.34 -4.46 -15.42
C HIS A 239 14.13 -3.36 -14.69
N ASP A 240 15.13 -3.66 -13.87
CA ASP A 240 15.95 -2.66 -13.16
C ASP A 240 15.14 -1.62 -12.37
N CYS A 241 14.04 -2.04 -11.72
CA CYS A 241 13.24 -1.12 -10.92
C CYS A 241 13.98 -0.65 -9.66
N ASP A 242 13.74 0.60 -9.29
CA ASP A 242 14.28 1.26 -8.10
C ASP A 242 13.22 1.40 -7.00
N VAL A 243 11.96 1.55 -7.43
CA VAL A 243 10.80 1.73 -6.56
C VAL A 243 9.69 0.76 -6.98
N LEU A 244 9.10 0.07 -6.02
CA LEU A 244 7.99 -0.86 -6.22
C LEU A 244 6.71 -0.22 -5.66
N LEU A 245 5.72 -0.05 -6.53
CA LEU A 245 4.43 0.52 -6.17
C LEU A 245 3.44 -0.61 -5.88
N ILE A 246 2.90 -0.62 -4.67
CA ILE A 246 2.04 -1.69 -4.15
C ILE A 246 0.74 -1.10 -3.56
N PRO A 247 -0.10 -0.48 -4.40
CA PRO A 247 -1.42 -0.02 -3.99
C PRO A 247 -2.30 -1.21 -3.59
N ALA A 248 -3.10 -1.06 -2.52
CA ALA A 248 -3.89 -2.19 -2.03
C ALA A 248 -5.14 -1.83 -1.23
N ALA A 249 -6.07 -2.79 -1.19
CA ALA A 249 -7.22 -2.84 -0.28
C ALA A 249 -7.21 -4.14 0.54
N PHE A 250 -6.21 -4.29 1.42
CA PHE A 250 -6.04 -5.51 2.23
C PHE A 250 -7.17 -5.68 3.24
N THR A 251 -7.65 -6.92 3.40
CA THR A 251 -8.63 -7.25 4.45
C THR A 251 -7.99 -7.21 5.84
N GLN A 252 -8.78 -6.92 6.87
CA GLN A 252 -8.29 -6.75 8.26
C GLN A 252 -7.41 -7.91 8.75
N LYS A 253 -7.93 -9.14 8.76
CA LYS A 253 -7.20 -10.33 9.28
C LYS A 253 -5.88 -10.57 8.56
N THR A 254 -5.90 -10.49 7.22
CA THR A 254 -4.67 -10.70 6.44
C THR A 254 -3.71 -9.52 6.51
N GLY A 255 -4.24 -8.32 6.73
CA GLY A 255 -3.46 -7.10 6.88
C GLY A 255 -2.63 -7.15 8.16
N GLU A 256 -3.29 -7.43 9.29
CA GLU A 256 -2.64 -7.57 10.59
C GLU A 256 -1.51 -8.61 10.58
N ALA A 257 -1.75 -9.76 9.95
CA ALA A 257 -0.76 -10.83 9.93
C ALA A 257 0.38 -10.64 8.91
N HIS A 258 0.12 -10.00 7.76
CA HIS A 258 1.03 -10.12 6.60
C HIS A 258 1.47 -8.79 5.97
N TRP A 259 0.72 -7.70 6.14
CA TRP A 259 0.91 -6.50 5.32
C TRP A 259 2.33 -5.94 5.42
N GLU A 260 2.75 -5.53 6.62
CA GLU A 260 4.08 -4.94 6.80
C GLU A 260 5.20 -5.94 6.51
N ILE A 261 5.03 -7.20 6.93
CA ILE A 261 6.04 -8.25 6.76
C ILE A 261 6.35 -8.46 5.29
N LEU A 262 5.32 -8.62 4.45
CA LEU A 262 5.52 -8.86 3.02
C LEU A 262 6.09 -7.62 2.33
N LEU A 263 5.61 -6.41 2.65
CA LEU A 263 6.14 -5.18 2.07
C LEU A 263 7.62 -4.98 2.38
N ARG A 264 8.02 -5.23 3.63
CA ARG A 264 9.43 -5.16 4.04
C ARG A 264 10.25 -6.25 3.37
N ALA A 265 9.71 -7.46 3.22
CA ALA A 265 10.37 -8.53 2.48
C ALA A 265 10.67 -8.12 1.03
N ARG A 266 9.70 -7.53 0.32
CA ARG A 266 9.91 -7.01 -1.06
C ARG A 266 10.97 -5.92 -1.11
N ALA A 267 10.96 -4.99 -0.17
CA ALA A 267 11.97 -3.93 -0.12
C ALA A 267 13.38 -4.49 0.08
N ILE A 268 13.54 -5.43 1.01
CA ILE A 268 14.84 -6.04 1.37
C ILE A 268 15.37 -6.92 0.22
N GLU A 269 14.57 -7.86 -0.27
CA GLU A 269 15.03 -8.86 -1.24
C GLU A 269 15.29 -8.26 -2.63
N CYS A 270 14.57 -7.18 -2.97
CA CYS A 270 14.75 -6.46 -4.22
C CYS A 270 15.73 -5.28 -4.08
N GLN A 271 16.03 -4.83 -2.86
CA GLN A 271 16.80 -3.61 -2.61
C GLN A 271 16.22 -2.41 -3.37
N CYS A 272 14.91 -2.22 -3.18
CA CYS A 272 14.09 -1.16 -3.77
C CYS A 272 13.36 -0.42 -2.65
N TYR A 273 12.99 0.83 -2.90
CA TYR A 273 11.92 1.42 -2.10
C TYR A 273 10.61 0.71 -2.39
N VAL A 274 9.75 0.59 -1.39
CA VAL A 274 8.36 0.14 -1.54
C VAL A 274 7.45 1.27 -1.12
N ILE A 275 6.51 1.65 -1.98
CA ILE A 275 5.47 2.62 -1.67
C ILE A 275 4.12 1.91 -1.73
N ALA A 276 3.46 1.80 -0.58
CA ALA A 276 2.25 1.01 -0.43
C ALA A 276 1.08 1.90 0.02
N ALA A 277 0.36 2.46 -0.96
CA ALA A 277 -0.87 3.19 -0.72
C ALA A 277 -2.00 2.22 -0.36
N ALA A 278 -2.80 2.54 0.67
CA ALA A 278 -3.78 1.59 1.20
C ALA A 278 -5.20 2.17 1.29
N GLN A 279 -6.20 1.34 1.01
CA GLN A 279 -7.54 1.57 1.51
C GLN A 279 -7.58 1.27 3.01
N ALA A 280 -8.42 1.99 3.76
CA ALA A 280 -8.59 1.79 5.20
C ALA A 280 -10.04 1.93 5.65
N GLY A 281 -10.36 1.38 6.82
CA GLY A 281 -11.64 1.59 7.48
C GLY A 281 -12.80 0.92 6.75
N ARG A 282 -14.02 1.38 7.08
CA ARG A 282 -15.27 0.77 6.60
C ARG A 282 -15.75 1.42 5.31
N HIS A 283 -15.77 0.64 4.23
CA HIS A 283 -16.24 1.08 2.92
C HIS A 283 -17.77 1.00 2.81
N ASN A 284 -18.34 -0.06 3.37
CA ASN A 284 -19.77 -0.33 3.40
C ASN A 284 -20.08 -1.36 4.51
N GLU A 285 -21.31 -1.86 4.57
CA GLU A 285 -21.72 -2.80 5.62
C GLU A 285 -20.91 -4.10 5.67
N ARG A 286 -20.34 -4.53 4.54
CA ARG A 286 -19.73 -5.86 4.33
C ARG A 286 -18.23 -5.82 4.04
N ARG A 287 -17.63 -4.65 3.86
CA ARG A 287 -16.22 -4.51 3.46
C ARG A 287 -15.50 -3.45 4.28
N ASP A 288 -14.43 -3.91 4.93
CA ASP A 288 -13.45 -3.10 5.64
C ASP A 288 -12.04 -3.37 5.08
N SER A 289 -11.18 -2.36 5.08
CA SER A 289 -9.76 -2.51 4.75
C SER A 289 -8.85 -2.16 5.92
N TYR A 290 -7.70 -2.83 5.97
CA TYR A 290 -6.71 -2.72 7.04
C TYR A 290 -6.10 -1.32 7.15
N GLY A 291 -5.80 -0.68 6.01
CA GLY A 291 -5.04 0.57 5.98
C GLY A 291 -3.56 0.32 6.20
N HIS A 292 -2.97 1.09 7.09
CA HIS A 292 -1.53 1.12 7.36
C HIS A 292 -0.72 1.39 6.09
N ALA A 293 -1.09 2.40 5.30
CA ALA A 293 -0.26 2.83 4.18
C ALA A 293 1.14 3.25 4.68
N LEU A 294 2.18 2.82 3.96
CA LEU A 294 3.56 3.06 4.37
C LEU A 294 4.54 3.14 3.20
N VAL A 295 5.73 3.67 3.50
CA VAL A 295 6.91 3.61 2.64
C VAL A 295 8.00 2.82 3.37
N VAL A 296 8.65 1.89 2.66
CA VAL A 296 9.80 1.13 3.17
C VAL A 296 11.03 1.45 2.32
N ASP A 297 12.17 1.67 2.97
CA ASP A 297 13.45 1.88 2.28
C ASP A 297 14.09 0.56 1.79
N PRO A 298 15.13 0.62 0.94
CA PRO A 298 15.81 -0.57 0.41
C PRO A 298 16.47 -1.48 1.45
N TRP A 299 16.59 -1.04 2.71
CA TRP A 299 17.12 -1.84 3.82
C TRP A 299 16.00 -2.46 4.67
N GLY A 300 14.74 -2.21 4.31
CA GLY A 300 13.58 -2.72 5.03
C GLY A 300 13.17 -1.87 6.23
N LYS A 301 13.68 -0.64 6.38
CA LYS A 301 13.20 0.29 7.41
C LYS A 301 11.93 0.97 6.93
N VAL A 302 10.91 1.03 7.78
CA VAL A 302 9.70 1.81 7.51
C VAL A 302 10.04 3.30 7.61
N ALA A 303 10.07 3.98 6.47
CA ALA A 303 10.43 5.39 6.35
C ALA A 303 9.26 6.32 6.73
N ALA A 304 8.03 5.91 6.44
CA ALA A 304 6.83 6.62 6.85
C ALA A 304 5.64 5.68 6.97
N ARG A 305 4.66 6.06 7.80
CA ARG A 305 3.31 5.49 7.86
C ARG A 305 2.31 6.64 7.81
N CYS A 306 1.10 6.43 7.26
CA CYS A 306 0.07 7.47 7.28
C CYS A 306 -1.34 6.96 7.52
N SER A 307 -2.15 7.87 8.07
CA SER A 307 -3.60 7.87 8.02
C SER A 307 -4.02 9.18 7.33
N GLY A 308 -4.23 9.13 6.02
CA GLY A 308 -4.35 10.32 5.16
C GLY A 308 -3.19 10.35 4.17
N ILE A 309 -2.15 11.16 4.43
CA ILE A 309 -0.99 11.28 3.53
C ILE A 309 0.31 11.35 4.34
N ALA A 310 1.39 10.78 3.81
CA ALA A 310 2.74 11.05 4.28
C ALA A 310 3.67 11.27 3.09
N THR A 311 4.73 12.06 3.30
CA THR A 311 5.76 12.32 2.30
C THR A 311 7.09 11.71 2.71
N VAL A 312 7.85 11.24 1.73
CA VAL A 312 9.20 10.68 1.89
C VAL A 312 10.06 11.14 0.74
N ASP A 313 11.33 11.42 1.02
CA ASP A 313 12.32 11.75 0.01
C ASP A 313 13.03 10.45 -0.43
N ILE A 314 12.89 10.08 -1.71
CA ILE A 314 13.50 8.88 -2.31
C ILE A 314 14.97 9.17 -2.61
N ASP A 315 15.88 8.50 -1.90
CA ASP A 315 17.33 8.67 -2.04
C ASP A 315 17.92 7.58 -2.95
N MET A 316 18.26 7.95 -4.18
CA MET A 316 18.89 7.05 -5.14
C MET A 316 20.29 6.58 -4.70
N ASP A 317 21.01 7.38 -3.90
CA ASP A 317 22.31 6.96 -3.34
C ASP A 317 22.11 5.87 -2.28
N LEU A 318 20.98 5.88 -1.55
CA LEU A 318 20.66 4.83 -0.59
C LEU A 318 20.44 3.49 -1.30
N ILE A 319 19.76 3.50 -2.45
CA ILE A 319 19.58 2.31 -3.30
C ILE A 319 20.95 1.80 -3.76
N ALA A 320 21.76 2.66 -4.35
CA ALA A 320 23.08 2.31 -4.87
C ALA A 320 24.00 1.75 -3.78
N SER A 321 24.10 2.43 -2.64
CA SER A 321 24.93 2.00 -1.50
C SER A 321 24.42 0.71 -0.85
N THR A 322 23.11 0.47 -0.84
CA THR A 322 22.54 -0.80 -0.35
C THR A 322 22.92 -1.96 -1.25
N ARG A 323 22.74 -1.79 -2.57
CA ARG A 323 23.12 -2.78 -3.59
C ARG A 323 24.63 -3.05 -3.59
N GLN A 324 25.47 -2.04 -3.31
CA GLN A 324 26.92 -2.21 -3.21
C GLN A 324 27.34 -2.97 -1.95
N ARG A 325 26.79 -2.62 -0.78
CA ARG A 325 27.16 -3.25 0.51
C ARG A 325 26.63 -4.68 0.64
N MET A 326 25.52 -4.99 -0.04
CA MET A 326 24.88 -6.30 -0.03
C MET A 326 24.55 -6.71 -1.47
N PRO A 327 25.52 -7.21 -2.25
CA PRO A 327 25.35 -7.42 -3.69
C PRO A 327 24.57 -8.69 -4.05
N VAL A 328 23.37 -8.86 -3.49
CA VAL A 328 22.52 -10.06 -3.68
C VAL A 328 22.25 -10.35 -5.16
N GLY A 329 22.14 -9.31 -6.00
CA GLY A 329 21.97 -9.47 -7.44
C GLY A 329 23.12 -10.24 -8.12
N GLN A 330 24.36 -10.06 -7.64
CA GLN A 330 25.54 -10.78 -8.14
C GLN A 330 25.62 -12.22 -7.62
N HIS A 331 24.95 -12.49 -6.50
CA HIS A 331 24.97 -13.80 -5.84
C HIS A 331 23.84 -14.73 -6.30
N ARG A 332 22.91 -14.26 -7.13
CA ARG A 332 21.81 -15.09 -7.68
C ARG A 332 22.37 -16.24 -8.50
N ARG A 333 21.83 -17.45 -8.31
CA ARG A 333 22.24 -18.67 -9.02
C ARG A 333 21.12 -19.21 -9.90
N LEU A 334 20.66 -18.40 -10.86
CA LEU A 334 19.54 -18.75 -11.76
C LEU A 334 19.81 -20.03 -12.57
N THR A 335 21.08 -20.41 -12.77
CA THR A 335 21.44 -21.69 -13.41
C THR A 335 21.14 -22.91 -12.54
N THR A 336 20.95 -22.75 -11.22
CA THR A 336 20.72 -23.86 -10.28
C THR A 336 19.24 -24.16 -10.08
N TYR A 337 18.40 -23.14 -9.96
CA TYR A 337 16.96 -23.28 -9.72
C TYR A 337 16.09 -22.79 -10.89
N GLY A 338 16.70 -22.52 -12.05
CA GLY A 338 16.03 -22.00 -13.23
C GLY A 338 15.84 -20.48 -13.19
N ALA A 339 15.80 -19.87 -14.37
CA ALA A 339 15.23 -18.54 -14.53
C ALA A 339 13.70 -18.66 -14.55
N PHE A 340 12.99 -17.63 -14.08
CA PHE A 340 11.54 -17.58 -14.25
C PHE A 340 11.23 -17.57 -15.76
N PRO A 341 10.27 -18.40 -16.24
CA PRO A 341 9.89 -18.39 -17.64
C PRO A 341 9.52 -16.97 -18.08
N THR A 342 10.22 -16.45 -19.08
CA THR A 342 9.76 -15.29 -19.83
C THR A 342 8.70 -15.80 -20.81
N GLY A 343 7.44 -15.53 -20.51
CA GLY A 343 6.31 -15.87 -21.40
C GLY A 343 6.45 -15.25 -22.79
#